data_AF-E1X4L9-F1
#
_entry.id   AF-E1X4L9-F1
#
_cell.length_a   1.000
_cell.length_b   1.000
_cell.length_c   1.000
_cell.angle_alpha   90.00
_cell.angle_beta   90.00
_cell.angle_gamma   90.00
#
_symmetry.space_group_name_H-M   'P 1'
#
loop_
_entity.id
_entity.type
_entity.pdbx_description
1 polymer ?
#
loop_
_entity_poly.entity_id
_entity_poly.type
_entity_poly.pdbx_seq_one_letter_code
_entity_poly.pdbx_strand_id
1 'polypeptide(L)'
;MTHGVLMRTDFETLKTLASYSINNLKENRIIEFDIDNREALIDAMATEYGVSFATDEDVRDQAIEEVEEKMGDMVPEDITESEMFNHARKEIIKSFNGENIGGLYLVESLHQIATRMANFLLNCDLIDDVFGTDEEIHAFLVKKIRTFSPKKN
;
A
#
# COMPACT_ATOMS: atom_id res chain seq x y z
N MET A 1 -18.98 16.62 -16.94
CA MET A 1 -18.68 15.95 -15.66
C MET A 1 -17.80 14.75 -15.96
N THR A 2 -16.49 14.91 -15.86
CA THR A 2 -15.55 13.82 -16.06
C THR A 2 -15.72 12.84 -14.91
N HIS A 3 -16.35 11.70 -15.19
CA HIS A 3 -16.21 10.51 -14.37
C HIS A 3 -14.72 10.18 -14.37
N GLY A 4 -14.03 10.61 -13.32
CA GLY A 4 -12.70 10.09 -13.03
C GLY A 4 -12.88 8.60 -12.85
N VAL A 5 -12.46 7.82 -13.84
CA VAL A 5 -12.30 6.38 -13.73
C VAL A 5 -11.48 6.17 -12.45
N LEU A 6 -12.12 5.70 -11.38
CA LEU A 6 -11.43 5.18 -10.21
C LEU A 6 -10.53 4.09 -10.76
N MET A 7 -9.24 4.39 -10.82
CA MET A 7 -8.24 3.47 -11.34
C MET A 7 -8.19 2.35 -10.31
N ARG A 8 -8.66 1.14 -10.69
CA ARG A 8 -8.57 -0.04 -9.83
C ARG A 8 -7.09 -0.21 -9.47
N THR A 9 -6.78 -0.13 -8.19
CA THR A 9 -5.45 -0.49 -7.68
C THR A 9 -5.43 -1.97 -7.34
N ASP A 10 -4.27 -2.57 -7.57
CA ASP A 10 -3.95 -3.99 -7.47
C ASP A 10 -2.51 -4.14 -6.96
N PHE A 11 -2.02 -5.38 -6.85
CA PHE A 11 -0.66 -5.63 -6.39
C PHE A 11 0.43 -4.96 -7.26
N GLU A 12 0.20 -4.78 -8.55
CA GLU A 12 1.12 -4.05 -9.44
C GLU A 12 1.26 -2.57 -9.03
N THR A 13 0.24 -2.00 -8.39
CA THR A 13 0.34 -0.66 -7.81
C THR A 13 1.33 -0.63 -6.64
N LEU A 14 1.40 -1.69 -5.83
CA LEU A 14 2.40 -1.83 -4.77
C LEU A 14 3.81 -2.01 -5.34
N LYS A 15 3.97 -2.80 -6.41
CA LYS A 15 5.25 -2.90 -7.15
C LYS A 15 5.69 -1.55 -7.72
N THR A 16 4.74 -0.76 -8.20
CA THR A 16 5.01 0.61 -8.70
C THR A 16 5.49 1.52 -7.56
N LEU A 17 4.87 1.45 -6.37
CA LEU A 17 5.34 2.17 -5.19
C LEU A 17 6.74 1.69 -4.74
N ALA A 18 6.97 0.37 -4.72
CA ALA A 18 8.26 -0.23 -4.38
C ALA A 18 9.36 0.24 -5.33
N SER A 19 9.14 0.14 -6.64
CA SER A 19 10.06 0.63 -7.67
C SER A 19 10.33 2.13 -7.51
N TYR A 20 9.29 2.94 -7.29
CA TYR A 20 9.42 4.37 -7.01
C TYR A 20 10.29 4.63 -5.78
N SER A 21 10.04 3.94 -4.67
CA SER A 21 10.81 4.08 -3.44
C SER A 21 12.27 3.66 -3.63
N ILE A 22 12.54 2.50 -4.23
CA ILE A 22 13.89 1.99 -4.50
C ILE A 22 14.67 2.95 -5.38
N ASN A 23 14.06 3.48 -6.45
CA ASN A 23 14.71 4.45 -7.33
C ASN A 23 15.11 5.71 -6.55
N ASN A 24 14.19 6.24 -5.73
CA ASN A 24 14.48 7.41 -4.91
C ASN A 24 15.56 7.13 -3.86
N LEU A 25 15.53 5.98 -3.19
CA LEU A 25 16.54 5.57 -2.21
C LEU A 25 17.92 5.46 -2.86
N LYS A 26 18.02 4.81 -4.03
CA LYS A 26 19.27 4.67 -4.79
C LYS A 26 19.80 6.00 -5.31
N GLU A 27 18.95 6.83 -5.91
CA GLU A 27 19.32 8.15 -6.43
C GLU A 27 19.84 9.09 -5.34
N ASN A 28 19.31 8.98 -4.13
CA ASN A 28 19.73 9.78 -2.98
C ASN A 28 20.85 9.11 -2.17
N ARG A 29 21.41 8.00 -2.67
CA ARG A 29 22.52 7.24 -2.05
C ARG A 29 22.20 6.78 -0.61
N ILE A 30 20.95 6.42 -0.37
CA ILE A 30 20.49 5.86 0.91
C ILE A 30 20.68 4.34 0.92
N ILE A 31 20.61 3.69 -0.24
CA ILE A 31 20.88 2.26 -0.37
C ILE A 31 21.80 1.98 -1.56
N GLU A 32 22.62 0.94 -1.44
CA GLU A 32 23.32 0.30 -2.54
C GLU A 32 22.92 -1.17 -2.66
N PHE A 33 22.80 -1.64 -3.89
CA PHE A 33 22.43 -3.02 -4.22
C PHE A 33 22.84 -3.34 -5.66
N ASP A 34 23.20 -4.61 -5.90
CA ASP A 34 23.47 -5.16 -7.23
C ASP A 34 22.27 -5.00 -8.17
N ILE A 35 22.51 -4.63 -9.42
CA ILE A 35 21.45 -4.48 -10.42
C ILE A 35 20.67 -5.78 -10.64
N ASP A 36 21.32 -6.93 -10.49
CA ASP A 36 20.69 -8.24 -10.64
C ASP A 36 19.66 -8.52 -9.53
N ASN A 37 19.80 -7.89 -8.36
CA ASN A 37 18.85 -8.00 -7.25
C ASN A 37 17.63 -7.08 -7.41
N ARG A 38 17.60 -6.19 -8.41
CA ARG A 38 16.58 -5.13 -8.52
C ARG A 38 15.16 -5.67 -8.53
N GLU A 39 14.88 -6.67 -9.36
CA GLU A 39 13.53 -7.21 -9.53
C GLU A 39 13.05 -7.89 -8.24
N ALA A 40 13.91 -8.72 -7.64
CA ALA A 40 13.64 -9.36 -6.36
C ALA A 40 13.43 -8.35 -5.23
N LEU A 41 14.20 -7.25 -5.21
CA LEU A 41 14.07 -6.20 -4.20
C LEU A 41 12.75 -5.43 -4.36
N ILE A 42 12.30 -5.18 -5.60
CA ILE A 42 10.99 -4.58 -5.86
C ILE A 42 9.88 -5.49 -5.33
N ASP A 43 9.94 -6.79 -5.62
CA ASP A 43 8.93 -7.75 -5.17
C ASP A 43 8.91 -7.90 -3.64
N ALA A 44 10.09 -7.97 -3.01
CA ALA A 44 10.21 -8.03 -1.56
C ALA A 44 9.65 -6.77 -0.88
N MET A 45 10.01 -5.58 -1.40
CA MET A 45 9.51 -4.32 -0.87
C MET A 45 8.01 -4.13 -1.10
N ALA A 46 7.49 -4.58 -2.25
CA ALA A 46 6.05 -4.55 -2.54
C ALA A 46 5.26 -5.45 -1.59
N THR A 47 5.82 -6.61 -1.24
CA THR A 47 5.25 -7.53 -0.26
C THR A 47 5.19 -6.89 1.12
N GLU A 48 6.27 -6.23 1.56
CA GLU A 48 6.28 -5.52 2.84
C GLU A 48 5.28 -4.34 2.83
N TYR A 49 5.15 -3.62 1.72
CA TYR A 49 4.12 -2.60 1.55
C TYR A 49 2.69 -3.18 1.59
N GLY A 50 2.47 -4.39 1.10
CA GLY A 50 1.16 -5.07 1.14
C GLY A 50 0.65 -5.35 2.56
N VAL A 51 1.51 -5.30 3.58
CA VAL A 51 1.10 -5.37 5.00
C VAL A 51 0.53 -4.04 5.49
N SER A 52 0.99 -2.93 4.91
CA SER A 52 0.69 -1.55 5.34
C SER A 52 -0.36 -0.86 4.49
N PHE A 53 -0.56 -1.33 3.26
CA PHE A 53 -1.45 -0.73 2.28
C PHE A 53 -2.48 -1.73 1.79
N ALA A 54 -3.73 -1.29 1.68
CA ALA A 54 -4.79 -2.02 0.99
C ALA A 54 -5.06 -1.38 -0.37
N THR A 55 -5.29 -2.22 -1.37
CA THR A 55 -5.70 -1.84 -2.71
C THR A 55 -7.23 -1.78 -2.82
N ASP A 56 -7.75 -1.21 -3.91
CA ASP A 56 -9.18 -1.27 -4.22
C ASP A 56 -9.68 -2.71 -4.42
N GLU A 57 -8.80 -3.61 -4.84
CA GLU A 57 -9.07 -5.04 -4.94
C GLU A 57 -9.20 -5.68 -3.54
N ASP A 58 -8.24 -5.45 -2.64
CA ASP A 58 -8.31 -5.96 -1.27
C ASP A 58 -9.58 -5.49 -0.55
N VAL A 59 -9.92 -4.20 -0.69
CA VAL A 59 -11.15 -3.63 -0.12
C VAL A 59 -12.40 -4.28 -0.70
N ARG A 60 -12.39 -4.60 -1.99
CA ARG A 60 -13.52 -5.25 -2.66
C ARG A 60 -13.68 -6.68 -2.16
N ASP A 61 -12.59 -7.43 -2.12
CA ASP A 61 -12.61 -8.84 -1.75
C ASP A 61 -13.03 -8.98 -0.29
N GLN A 62 -12.49 -8.15 0.61
CA GLN A 62 -12.92 -8.08 2.01
C GLN A 62 -14.41 -7.69 2.15
N ALA A 63 -14.91 -6.76 1.31
CA ALA A 63 -16.32 -6.39 1.33
C ALA A 63 -17.24 -7.53 0.84
N ILE A 64 -16.78 -8.37 -0.09
CA ILE A 64 -17.52 -9.57 -0.52
C ILE A 64 -17.57 -10.57 0.63
N GLU A 65 -16.42 -10.85 1.24
CA GLU A 65 -16.34 -11.77 2.40
C GLU A 65 -17.26 -11.33 3.54
N GLU A 66 -17.25 -10.05 3.91
CA GLU A 66 -18.11 -9.53 4.98
C GLU A 66 -19.62 -9.63 4.65
N VAL A 67 -19.99 -9.48 3.37
CA VAL A 67 -21.37 -9.66 2.93
C VAL A 67 -21.77 -11.12 2.94
N GLU A 68 -20.91 -12.02 2.47
CA GLU A 68 -21.17 -13.47 2.46
C GLU A 68 -21.34 -14.02 3.89
N GLU A 69 -20.49 -13.60 4.84
CA GLU A 69 -20.61 -13.96 6.25
C GLU A 69 -21.95 -13.50 6.84
N LYS A 70 -22.35 -12.25 6.58
CA LYS A 70 -23.63 -11.70 7.06
C LYS A 70 -24.85 -12.26 6.33
N MET A 71 -24.70 -12.72 5.09
CA MET A 71 -25.77 -13.39 4.34
C MET A 71 -26.07 -14.79 4.88
N GLY A 72 -25.06 -15.46 5.43
CA GLY A 72 -25.25 -16.70 6.20
C GLY A 72 -26.08 -16.49 7.48
N ASP A 73 -25.95 -15.31 8.11
CA ASP A 73 -26.63 -14.91 9.34
C ASP A 73 -27.75 -13.88 9.09
N MET A 74 -28.90 -14.33 8.60
CA MET A 74 -30.18 -13.59 8.53
C MET A 74 -30.08 -12.12 8.08
N VAL A 75 -29.99 -11.90 6.77
CA VAL A 75 -30.11 -10.53 6.20
C VAL A 75 -31.51 -9.97 6.44
N PRO A 76 -31.65 -8.71 6.88
CA PRO A 76 -32.93 -8.01 6.90
C PRO A 76 -33.55 -7.98 5.49
N GLU A 77 -34.82 -8.38 5.35
CA GLU A 77 -35.51 -8.50 4.05
C GLU A 77 -35.53 -7.21 3.20
N ASP A 78 -35.23 -6.06 3.80
CA ASP A 78 -35.31 -4.73 3.19
C ASP A 78 -33.98 -4.21 2.58
N ILE A 79 -32.85 -4.93 2.69
CA ILE A 79 -31.55 -4.46 2.17
C ILE A 79 -31.12 -5.33 0.98
N THR A 80 -30.80 -4.69 -0.15
CA THR A 80 -30.27 -5.40 -1.32
C THR A 80 -28.79 -5.78 -1.13
N GLU A 81 -28.34 -6.88 -1.74
CA GLU A 81 -26.93 -7.31 -1.74
C GLU A 81 -25.97 -6.18 -2.19
N SER A 82 -26.38 -5.41 -3.20
CA SER A 82 -25.62 -4.24 -3.68
C SER A 82 -25.49 -3.13 -2.64
N GLU A 83 -26.51 -2.89 -1.81
CA GLU A 83 -26.44 -1.92 -0.72
C GLU A 83 -25.57 -2.42 0.43
N MET A 84 -25.65 -3.71 0.76
CA MET A 84 -24.78 -4.33 1.76
C MET A 84 -23.30 -4.24 1.37
N PHE A 85 -22.98 -4.60 0.13
CA PHE A 85 -21.61 -4.48 -0.40
C PHE A 85 -21.09 -3.04 -0.34
N ASN A 86 -21.90 -2.08 -0.78
CA ASN A 86 -21.52 -0.67 -0.74
C ASN A 86 -21.37 -0.13 0.70
N HIS A 87 -22.14 -0.68 1.64
CA HIS A 87 -22.01 -0.35 3.06
C HIS A 87 -20.72 -0.95 3.65
N ALA A 88 -20.48 -2.25 3.47
CA ALA A 88 -19.26 -2.93 3.93
C ALA A 88 -17.99 -2.25 3.40
N ARG A 89 -17.94 -1.98 2.08
CA ARG A 89 -16.83 -1.25 1.45
C ARG A 89 -16.55 0.10 2.13
N LYS A 90 -17.59 0.86 2.49
CA LYS A 90 -17.43 2.16 3.18
C LYS A 90 -16.90 1.99 4.59
N GLU A 91 -17.37 0.99 5.33
CA GLU A 91 -16.89 0.71 6.68
C GLU A 91 -15.43 0.24 6.69
N ILE A 92 -15.03 -0.61 5.74
CA ILE A 92 -13.63 -1.04 5.57
C ILE A 92 -12.72 0.16 5.31
N ILE A 93 -13.07 1.03 4.34
CA ILE A 93 -12.27 2.23 4.03
C ILE A 93 -12.18 3.17 5.26
N LYS A 94 -13.26 3.30 6.04
CA LYS A 94 -13.23 4.09 7.28
C LYS A 94 -12.31 3.49 8.33
N SER A 95 -12.20 2.16 8.39
CA SER A 95 -11.29 1.48 9.33
C SER A 95 -9.82 1.83 9.06
N PHE A 96 -9.49 2.17 7.81
CA PHE A 96 -8.17 2.68 7.37
C PHE A 96 -8.00 4.19 7.59
N ASN A 97 -8.76 4.79 8.51
CA ASN A 97 -8.82 6.24 8.77
C ASN A 97 -9.16 7.11 7.53
N GLY A 98 -9.61 6.50 6.42
CA GLY A 98 -9.87 7.18 5.15
C GLY A 98 -8.64 7.79 4.47
N GLU A 99 -7.42 7.51 4.95
CA GLU A 99 -6.20 8.01 4.33
C GLU A 99 -5.87 7.18 3.07
N ASN A 100 -5.59 7.88 1.97
CA ASN A 100 -5.26 7.27 0.69
C ASN A 100 -4.10 8.01 0.04
N ILE A 101 -3.11 7.27 -0.47
CA ILE A 101 -1.97 7.78 -1.21
C ILE A 101 -1.93 7.08 -2.55
N GLY A 102 -2.14 7.82 -3.63
CA GLY A 102 -2.02 7.29 -4.98
C GLY A 102 -2.96 6.11 -5.28
N GLY A 103 -4.12 6.03 -4.61
CA GLY A 103 -5.06 4.90 -4.77
C GLY A 103 -4.79 3.72 -3.82
N LEU A 104 -3.78 3.81 -2.96
CA LEU A 104 -3.53 2.84 -1.88
C LEU A 104 -4.07 3.36 -0.55
N TYR A 105 -4.87 2.57 0.13
CA TYR A 105 -5.43 2.88 1.45
C TYR A 105 -4.44 2.53 2.55
N LEU A 106 -4.27 3.41 3.54
CA LEU A 106 -3.31 3.20 4.63
C LEU A 106 -3.94 2.39 5.76
N VAL A 107 -3.49 1.15 5.95
CA VAL A 107 -3.97 0.26 7.02
C VAL A 107 -3.37 0.63 8.37
N GLU A 108 -2.21 1.28 8.36
CA GLU A 108 -1.54 1.85 9.54
C GLU A 108 -1.05 3.28 9.24
N SER A 109 -0.63 4.02 10.26
CA SER A 109 -0.18 5.41 10.05
C SER A 109 1.08 5.47 9.18
N LEU A 110 1.22 6.50 8.36
CA LEU A 110 2.42 6.67 7.50
C LEU A 110 3.75 6.62 8.28
N HIS A 111 3.75 7.04 9.54
CA HIS A 111 4.90 6.92 10.43
C HIS A 111 5.26 5.46 10.73
N GLN A 112 4.27 4.60 10.97
CA GLN A 112 4.48 3.16 11.17
C GLN A 112 4.96 2.49 9.88
N ILE A 113 4.37 2.84 8.74
CA ILE A 113 4.80 2.35 7.42
C ILE A 113 6.28 2.68 7.17
N ALA A 114 6.67 3.93 7.42
CA ALA A 114 8.07 4.34 7.25
C ALA A 114 9.02 3.63 8.23
N THR A 115 8.58 3.36 9.46
CA THR A 115 9.36 2.60 10.45
C THR A 115 9.56 1.15 10.00
N ARG A 116 8.47 0.49 9.57
CA ARG A 116 8.50 -0.85 8.99
C ARG A 116 9.45 -0.92 7.82
N MET A 117 9.35 0.05 6.91
CA MET A 117 10.16 0.05 5.71
C MET A 117 11.63 0.36 6.02
N ALA A 118 11.93 1.25 6.97
CA ALA A 118 13.31 1.45 7.44
C ALA A 118 13.91 0.16 8.01
N ASN A 119 13.14 -0.57 8.83
CA ASN A 119 13.56 -1.88 9.35
C ASN A 119 13.75 -2.90 8.21
N PHE A 120 12.87 -2.93 7.22
CA PHE A 120 13.04 -3.78 6.03
C PHE A 120 14.37 -3.46 5.32
N LEU A 121 14.67 -2.18 5.06
CA LEU A 121 15.91 -1.80 4.38
C LEU A 121 17.15 -2.27 5.14
N LEU A 122 17.17 -2.13 6.46
CA LEU A 122 18.29 -2.52 7.31
C LEU A 122 18.50 -4.03 7.42
N ASN A 123 17.48 -4.85 7.11
CA ASN A 123 17.51 -6.30 7.29
C ASN A 123 17.29 -7.09 5.99
N CYS A 124 17.24 -6.41 4.84
CA CYS A 124 17.00 -7.07 3.55
C CYS A 124 18.31 -7.58 2.95
N ASP A 125 18.41 -8.91 2.78
CA ASP A 125 19.60 -9.57 2.20
C ASP A 125 19.88 -9.18 0.73
N LEU A 126 18.94 -8.50 0.07
CA LEU A 126 19.08 -8.02 -1.31
C LEU A 126 19.73 -6.63 -1.40
N ILE A 127 19.95 -5.98 -0.25
CA ILE A 127 20.60 -4.67 -0.12
C ILE A 127 22.00 -4.89 0.43
N ASP A 128 23.00 -4.32 -0.25
CA ASP A 128 24.41 -4.48 0.13
C ASP A 128 24.75 -3.53 1.29
N ASP A 129 24.37 -2.26 1.16
CA ASP A 129 24.64 -1.22 2.16
C ASP A 129 23.46 -0.25 2.30
N VAL A 130 23.24 0.20 3.54
CA VAL A 130 22.27 1.25 3.90
C VAL A 130 23.01 2.41 4.55
N PHE A 131 22.75 3.62 4.07
CA PHE A 131 23.40 4.85 4.49
C PHE A 131 22.39 5.85 5.09
N GLY A 132 22.80 6.49 6.18
CA GLY A 132 21.99 7.46 6.92
C GLY A 132 21.59 6.95 8.30
N THR A 133 21.08 7.84 9.16
CA THR A 133 20.51 7.43 10.45
C THR A 133 19.08 6.92 10.28
N ASP A 134 18.58 6.18 11.27
CA ASP A 134 17.19 5.71 11.32
C ASP A 134 16.21 6.88 11.12
N GLU A 135 16.46 8.05 11.74
CA GLU A 135 15.62 9.22 11.58
C GLU A 135 15.66 9.81 10.16
N GLU A 136 16.83 9.80 9.51
CA GLU A 136 17.00 10.30 8.15
C GLU A 136 16.25 9.40 7.14
N ILE A 137 16.42 8.08 7.27
CA ILE A 137 15.75 7.09 6.43
C ILE A 137 14.24 7.17 6.63
N HIS A 138 13.78 7.22 7.88
CA HIS A 138 12.37 7.36 8.23
C HIS A 138 11.75 8.62 7.62
N ALA A 139 12.36 9.78 7.87
CA ALA A 139 11.86 11.06 7.36
C ALA A 139 11.84 11.08 5.83
N PHE A 140 12.85 10.48 5.19
CA PHE A 140 12.90 10.33 3.74
C PHE A 140 11.73 9.49 3.22
N LEU A 141 11.49 8.32 3.80
CA LEU A 141 10.41 7.41 3.40
C LEU A 141 9.04 8.07 3.57
N VAL A 142 8.77 8.70 4.72
CA VAL A 142 7.53 9.46 4.95
C VAL A 142 7.32 10.49 3.84
N LYS A 143 8.35 11.29 3.53
CA LYS A 143 8.28 12.33 2.50
C LYS A 143 7.98 11.74 1.12
N LYS A 144 8.68 10.68 0.73
CA LYS A 144 8.57 10.10 -0.62
C LYS A 144 7.26 9.36 -0.82
N ILE A 145 6.87 8.50 0.12
CA ILE A 145 5.60 7.77 0.08
C ILE A 145 4.45 8.76 -0.03
N ARG A 146 4.43 9.83 0.78
CA ARG A 146 3.38 10.86 0.73
C ARG A 146 3.23 11.54 -0.64
N THR A 147 4.31 11.63 -1.41
CA THR A 147 4.31 12.27 -2.73
C THR A 147 4.09 11.30 -3.89
N PHE A 148 3.93 10.00 -3.60
CA PHE A 148 3.72 8.98 -4.62
C PHE A 148 2.43 9.23 -5.42
N SER A 149 2.51 9.00 -6.74
CA SER A 149 1.36 9.01 -7.62
C SER A 149 1.59 8.06 -8.80
N PRO A 150 0.76 7.01 -8.97
CA PRO A 150 0.97 6.01 -10.03
C PRO A 150 0.77 6.58 -11.44
N LYS A 151 0.17 7.77 -11.59
CA LYS A 151 0.01 8.44 -12.90
C LYS A 151 1.26 9.20 -13.37
N LYS A 152 2.25 9.38 -12.50
CA LYS A 152 3.43 10.20 -12.75
C LYS A 152 4.73 9.41 -12.82
N ASN A 153 4.69 8.12 -12.49
CA ASN A 153 5.85 7.28 -12.24
C ASN A 153 5.78 6.03 -13.10
#